data_AF-A0A517DPB7-F1
#
_entry.id   AF-A0A517DPB7-F1
#
_cell.length_a   1.000
_cell.length_b   1.000
_cell.length_c   1.000
_cell.angle_alpha   90.00
_cell.angle_beta   90.00
_cell.angle_gamma   90.00
#
_symmetry.space_group_name_H-M   'P 1'
#
loop_
_entity.id
_entity.type
_entity.pdbx_description
1 polymer ?
#
loop_
_entity_poly.entity_id
_entity_poly.type
_entity_poly.pdbx_seq_one_letter_code
_entity_poly.pdbx_strand_id
1 'polypeptide(L)'
;MAEALLRGHGRYRYLGVAGHASPLERGLNSGINQAGVAVAMTFADYTPLTEIIKIRTPRGVLVEDILRSAGNLADALRIAGDCLLTTPLVGGNIVIMTPAGGAVIEQLYPNYAVQLVTQPVTVRTNHFLNLAVPGKLAVNEQNSKIRLARCTRLLVSAALPEQPHTEGFSVARISQALANHEEPHPICRHGGDAQTVSTAIYDIDNRAMHYVYGNPCEQPLAHYTV
;
A
#
# COMPACT_ATOMS: atom_id res chain seq x y z
N MET A 1 -2.33 22.01 8.52
CA MET A 1 -2.84 20.71 8.02
C MET A 1 -2.16 19.63 8.84
N ALA A 2 -2.93 18.77 9.50
CA ALA A 2 -2.40 17.85 10.51
C ALA A 2 -1.70 16.65 9.86
N GLU A 3 -0.58 16.25 10.46
CA GLU A 3 0.16 15.03 10.14
C GLU A 3 -0.78 13.81 10.29
N ALA A 4 -0.90 12.98 9.25
CA ALA A 4 -1.78 11.81 9.24
C ALA A 4 -1.14 10.57 9.91
N LEU A 5 0.02 10.77 10.53
CA LEU A 5 0.80 9.74 11.18
C LEU A 5 0.20 9.42 12.54
N LEU A 6 -0.10 8.15 12.76
CA LEU A 6 -0.67 7.65 14.00
C LEU A 6 0.28 6.67 14.66
N ARG A 7 0.39 6.76 15.98
CA ARG A 7 1.06 5.76 16.82
C ARG A 7 -0.02 5.01 17.58
N GLY A 8 0.00 3.70 17.50
CA GLY A 8 -0.95 2.87 18.23
C GLY A 8 -0.29 1.68 18.90
N HIS A 9 -1.08 0.98 19.71
CA HIS A 9 -0.64 -0.23 20.39
C HIS A 9 -1.75 -1.29 20.41
N GLY A 10 -1.33 -2.55 20.41
CA GLY A 10 -2.14 -3.68 20.84
C GLY A 10 -1.22 -4.78 21.36
N ARG A 11 -1.23 -5.94 20.70
CA ARG A 11 -0.18 -6.95 20.90
C ARG A 11 1.18 -6.40 20.44
N TYR A 12 1.16 -5.57 19.40
CA TYR A 12 2.34 -4.89 18.88
C TYR A 12 2.14 -3.38 18.89
N ARG A 13 3.21 -2.61 19.21
CA ARG A 13 3.28 -1.18 18.88
C ARG A 13 3.34 -1.04 17.36
N TYR A 14 2.73 0.02 16.83
CA TYR A 14 2.73 0.27 15.40
C TYR A 14 2.71 1.75 15.05
N LEU A 15 3.24 2.05 13.86
CA LEU A 15 3.11 3.33 13.17
C LEU A 15 2.17 3.13 11.97
N GLY A 16 1.21 4.03 11.80
CA GLY A 16 0.22 3.99 10.73
C GLY A 16 0.03 5.34 10.05
N VAL A 17 -0.48 5.31 8.83
CA VAL A 17 -0.89 6.49 8.06
C VAL A 17 -2.39 6.42 7.86
N ALA A 18 -3.14 7.40 8.36
CA ALA A 18 -4.58 7.48 8.19
C ALA A 18 -4.97 7.87 6.75
N GLY A 19 -6.10 7.33 6.28
CA GLY A 19 -6.66 7.67 4.97
C GLY A 19 -7.41 9.00 4.95
N HIS A 20 -7.29 9.71 3.82
CA HIS A 20 -7.99 10.97 3.57
C HIS A 20 -8.66 11.01 2.19
N ALA A 21 -8.86 9.85 1.55
CA ALA A 21 -9.52 9.83 0.24
C ALA A 21 -11.03 10.13 0.37
N SER A 22 -11.59 10.04 1.58
CA SER A 22 -12.92 10.53 1.93
C SER A 22 -13.00 10.97 3.40
N PRO A 23 -13.82 11.98 3.76
CA PRO A 23 -14.11 12.30 5.17
C PRO A 23 -14.78 11.16 5.96
N LEU A 24 -15.41 10.22 5.25
CA LEU A 24 -16.05 9.04 5.83
C LEU A 24 -15.08 7.84 5.93
N GLU A 25 -13.88 7.95 5.34
CA GLU A 25 -12.85 6.92 5.52
C GLU A 25 -12.46 6.86 7.00
N ARG A 26 -12.24 5.65 7.50
CA ARG A 26 -11.86 5.35 8.87
C ARG A 26 -10.73 4.32 8.87
N GLY A 27 -9.87 4.38 9.88
CA GLY A 27 -8.73 3.49 10.04
C GLY A 27 -7.51 3.92 9.21
N LEU A 28 -6.58 2.97 9.05
CA LEU A 28 -5.25 3.21 8.48
C LEU A 28 -5.18 2.77 7.01
N ASN A 29 -4.55 3.56 6.14
CA ASN A 29 -4.24 3.15 4.77
C ASN A 29 -3.01 2.24 4.69
N SER A 30 -2.07 2.44 5.60
CA SER A 30 -0.84 1.66 5.64
C SER A 30 -0.13 1.81 6.98
N GLY A 31 0.86 0.96 7.25
CA GLY A 31 1.68 1.06 8.44
C GLY A 31 2.71 -0.05 8.56
N ILE A 32 3.44 -0.03 9.66
CA ILE A 32 4.38 -1.06 10.11
C ILE A 32 4.29 -1.25 11.62
N ASN A 33 4.42 -2.48 12.10
CA ASN A 33 4.45 -2.79 13.53
C ASN A 33 5.83 -3.26 14.03
N GLN A 34 6.00 -3.35 15.36
CA GLN A 34 7.29 -3.69 15.98
C GLN A 34 7.76 -5.13 15.66
N ALA A 35 6.86 -6.01 15.19
CA ALA A 35 7.22 -7.33 14.72
C ALA A 35 7.83 -7.31 13.30
N GLY A 36 7.66 -6.21 12.55
CA GLY A 36 8.11 -6.06 11.18
C GLY A 36 7.05 -6.42 10.15
N VAL A 37 5.77 -6.47 10.55
CA VAL A 37 4.67 -6.62 9.60
C VAL A 37 4.31 -5.24 9.07
N ALA A 38 4.60 -5.02 7.79
CA ALA A 38 4.17 -3.84 7.05
C ALA A 38 2.95 -4.18 6.19
N VAL A 39 2.00 -3.26 6.10
CA VAL A 39 0.79 -3.40 5.28
C VAL A 39 0.43 -2.09 4.61
N ALA A 40 -0.04 -2.15 3.37
CA ALA A 40 -0.57 -1.00 2.64
C ALA A 40 -1.76 -1.40 1.77
N MET A 41 -2.71 -0.48 1.59
CA MET A 41 -3.87 -0.70 0.73
C MET A 41 -3.99 0.32 -0.40
N THR A 42 -4.63 -0.11 -1.49
CA THR A 42 -5.04 0.75 -2.63
C THR A 42 -6.53 0.61 -2.86
N PHE A 43 -7.23 1.60 -3.39
CA PHE A 43 -8.67 1.52 -3.66
C PHE A 43 -8.97 0.97 -5.07
N ALA A 44 -9.92 0.05 -5.20
CA ALA A 44 -10.53 -0.27 -6.49
C ALA A 44 -11.90 -0.91 -6.27
N ASP A 45 -12.95 -0.33 -6.84
CA ASP A 45 -14.31 -0.89 -6.73
C ASP A 45 -15.09 -0.51 -8.00
N TYR A 46 -16.26 -1.10 -8.22
CA TYR A 46 -17.16 -0.69 -9.30
C TYR A 46 -17.85 0.64 -8.99
N THR A 47 -17.98 0.94 -7.70
CA THR A 47 -18.63 2.14 -7.18
C THR A 47 -17.59 3.11 -6.64
N PRO A 48 -17.69 4.43 -6.89
CA PRO A 48 -16.76 5.42 -6.33
C PRO A 48 -16.61 5.30 -4.81
N LEU A 49 -15.40 5.59 -4.29
CA LEU A 49 -15.06 5.44 -2.87
C LEU A 49 -16.10 6.12 -1.96
N THR A 50 -16.50 7.34 -2.29
CA THR A 50 -17.44 8.15 -1.49
C THR A 50 -18.81 7.51 -1.33
N GLU A 51 -19.26 6.70 -2.28
CA GLU A 51 -20.54 6.02 -2.23
C GLU A 51 -20.40 4.64 -1.59
N ILE A 52 -19.36 3.89 -1.93
CA ILE A 52 -19.23 2.50 -1.48
C ILE A 52 -18.92 2.40 0.02
N ILE A 53 -18.18 3.35 0.60
CA ILE A 53 -17.90 3.39 2.05
C ILE A 53 -19.14 3.66 2.91
N LYS A 54 -20.26 4.12 2.32
CA LYS A 54 -21.52 4.30 3.05
C LYS A 54 -22.21 2.97 3.35
N ILE A 55 -21.89 1.93 2.57
CA ILE A 55 -22.55 0.63 2.62
C ILE A 55 -21.59 -0.55 2.86
N ARG A 56 -20.28 -0.30 2.85
CA ARG A 56 -19.22 -1.28 3.08
C ARG A 56 -18.21 -0.77 4.09
N THR A 57 -17.61 -1.70 4.82
CA THR A 57 -16.60 -1.37 5.83
C THR A 57 -15.32 -0.87 5.14
N PRO A 58 -14.76 0.29 5.56
CA PRO A 58 -13.46 0.74 5.12
C PRO A 58 -12.36 -0.28 5.46
N ARG A 59 -11.46 -0.55 4.52
CA ARG A 59 -10.36 -1.50 4.73
C ARG A 59 -9.34 -1.03 5.76
N GLY A 60 -9.38 0.24 6.16
CA GLY A 60 -8.49 0.73 7.20
C GLY A 60 -8.66 0.04 8.55
N VAL A 61 -9.83 -0.57 8.81
CA VAL A 61 -10.05 -1.43 9.98
C VAL A 61 -9.21 -2.71 9.89
N LEU A 62 -9.18 -3.36 8.72
CA LEU A 62 -8.36 -4.56 8.50
C LEU A 62 -6.86 -4.25 8.60
N VAL A 63 -6.42 -3.11 8.04
CA VAL A 63 -5.02 -2.66 8.18
C VAL A 63 -4.66 -2.48 9.65
N GLU A 64 -5.51 -1.83 10.43
CA GLU A 64 -5.30 -1.63 11.86
C GLU A 64 -5.26 -2.95 12.63
N ASP A 65 -6.17 -3.90 12.36
CA ASP A 65 -6.17 -5.20 13.03
C ASP A 65 -4.91 -6.03 12.73
N ILE A 66 -4.43 -6.00 11.48
CA ILE A 66 -3.15 -6.62 11.10
C ILE A 66 -2.02 -5.99 11.90
N LEU A 67 -1.88 -4.66 11.88
CA LEU A 67 -0.78 -3.97 12.55
C LEU A 67 -0.80 -4.19 14.07
N ARG A 68 -1.99 -4.20 14.67
CA ARG A 68 -2.20 -4.38 16.09
C ARG A 68 -1.86 -5.79 16.58
N SER A 69 -2.01 -6.81 15.74
CA SER A 69 -2.10 -8.21 16.18
C SER A 69 -1.17 -9.22 15.48
N ALA A 70 -0.74 -8.96 14.24
CA ALA A 70 0.06 -9.92 13.46
C ALA A 70 1.54 -9.88 13.84
N GLY A 71 2.14 -11.04 14.15
CA GLY A 71 3.58 -11.15 14.41
C GLY A 71 4.40 -11.60 13.19
N ASN A 72 3.73 -12.15 12.17
CA ASN A 72 4.35 -12.70 10.97
C ASN A 72 3.31 -12.74 9.82
N LEU A 73 3.75 -13.24 8.65
CA LEU A 73 2.89 -13.31 7.46
C LEU A 73 1.67 -14.23 7.64
N ALA A 74 1.83 -15.37 8.32
CA ALA A 74 0.74 -16.32 8.54
C ALA A 74 -0.35 -15.71 9.44
N ASP A 75 0.03 -15.01 10.51
CA ASP A 75 -0.90 -14.28 11.36
C ASP A 75 -1.67 -13.21 10.57
N ALA A 76 -0.96 -12.45 9.73
CA ALA A 76 -1.55 -11.38 8.93
C ALA A 76 -2.55 -11.94 7.90
N LEU A 77 -2.20 -13.03 7.22
CA LEU A 77 -3.08 -13.71 6.26
C LEU A 77 -4.30 -14.33 6.94
N ARG A 78 -4.15 -14.88 8.16
CA ARG A 78 -5.28 -15.38 8.93
C ARG A 78 -6.26 -14.25 9.29
N ILE A 79 -5.77 -13.15 9.84
CA ILE A 79 -6.59 -11.96 10.16
C ILE A 79 -7.31 -11.44 8.90
N ALA A 80 -6.60 -11.35 7.78
CA ALA A 80 -7.19 -10.93 6.52
C ALA A 80 -8.26 -11.91 6.04
N GLY A 81 -8.00 -13.21 6.07
CA GLY A 81 -8.96 -14.25 5.70
C GLY A 81 -10.23 -14.19 6.55
N ASP A 82 -10.09 -14.11 7.87
CA ASP A 82 -11.22 -14.00 8.81
C ASP A 82 -12.09 -12.77 8.49
N CYS A 83 -11.46 -11.63 8.21
CA CYS A 83 -12.16 -10.39 7.85
C CYS A 83 -12.85 -10.49 6.48
N LEU A 84 -12.16 -11.02 5.47
CA LEU A 84 -12.70 -11.17 4.10
C LEU A 84 -13.93 -12.08 4.03
N LEU A 85 -13.98 -13.11 4.89
CA LEU A 85 -15.10 -14.05 4.96
C LEU A 85 -16.31 -13.48 5.71
N THR A 86 -16.11 -12.51 6.60
CA THR A 86 -17.15 -12.05 7.54
C THR A 86 -17.59 -10.62 7.31
N THR A 87 -16.82 -9.82 6.58
CA THR A 87 -17.01 -8.38 6.47
C THR A 87 -17.11 -7.93 5.01
N PRO A 88 -18.14 -7.16 4.63
CA PRO A 88 -18.23 -6.55 3.31
C PRO A 88 -17.26 -5.37 3.20
N LEU A 89 -16.01 -5.64 2.86
CA LEU A 89 -14.96 -4.63 2.71
C LEU A 89 -15.07 -3.88 1.37
N VAL A 90 -14.78 -2.58 1.40
CA VAL A 90 -14.50 -1.76 0.21
C VAL A 90 -13.41 -2.41 -0.62
N GLY A 91 -13.52 -2.45 -1.94
CA GLY A 91 -12.57 -3.15 -2.81
C GLY A 91 -11.17 -2.53 -2.96
N GLY A 92 -10.22 -3.35 -3.41
CA GLY A 92 -8.87 -2.96 -3.87
C GLY A 92 -7.79 -3.95 -3.45
N ASN A 93 -6.52 -3.52 -3.53
CA ASN A 93 -5.38 -4.37 -3.15
C ASN A 93 -4.95 -4.12 -1.70
N ILE A 94 -4.50 -5.17 -1.02
CA ILE A 94 -3.76 -5.14 0.25
C ILE A 94 -2.42 -5.82 0.01
N VAL A 95 -1.33 -5.13 0.31
CA VAL A 95 0.03 -5.65 0.23
C VAL A 95 0.55 -5.81 1.64
N ILE A 96 1.02 -7.02 1.98
CA ILE A 96 1.58 -7.36 3.29
C ILE A 96 3.02 -7.80 3.07
N MET A 97 3.96 -7.21 3.81
CA MET A 97 5.37 -7.54 3.74
C MET A 97 5.93 -7.85 5.14
N THR A 98 6.56 -9.02 5.18
CA THR A 98 7.30 -9.72 6.24
C THR A 98 8.83 -9.61 6.22
N PRO A 99 9.60 -9.78 7.30
CA PRO A 99 10.99 -10.24 7.15
C PRO A 99 11.09 -11.61 6.45
N ALA A 100 10.06 -12.45 6.59
CA ALA A 100 10.02 -13.80 6.02
C ALA A 100 9.42 -13.87 4.61
N GLY A 101 9.02 -12.74 4.02
CA GLY A 101 8.37 -12.68 2.70
C GLY A 101 7.02 -11.94 2.70
N GLY A 102 6.33 -11.90 1.56
CA GLY A 102 5.14 -11.07 1.40
C GLY A 102 3.95 -11.78 0.76
N ALA A 103 2.81 -11.11 0.82
CA ALA A 103 1.61 -11.51 0.09
C ALA A 103 0.85 -10.28 -0.43
N VAL A 104 0.13 -10.47 -1.52
CA VAL A 104 -0.84 -9.51 -2.04
C VAL A 104 -2.21 -10.15 -2.02
N ILE A 105 -3.19 -9.41 -1.52
CA ILE A 105 -4.60 -9.76 -1.56
C ILE A 105 -5.29 -8.77 -2.47
N GLU A 106 -5.94 -9.30 -3.49
CA GLU A 106 -6.76 -8.57 -4.44
C GLU A 106 -8.22 -8.87 -4.12
N GLN A 107 -9.05 -7.85 -3.90
CA GLN A 107 -10.42 -8.08 -3.46
C GLN A 107 -11.43 -7.12 -4.09
N LEU A 108 -12.54 -7.70 -4.54
CA LEU A 108 -13.81 -7.04 -4.83
C LEU A 108 -14.91 -7.87 -4.20
N TYR A 109 -15.51 -7.40 -3.10
CA TYR A 109 -16.48 -8.17 -2.33
C TYR A 109 -17.57 -8.80 -3.22
N PRO A 110 -17.85 -10.11 -3.08
CA PRO A 110 -17.29 -11.05 -2.10
C PRO A 110 -16.03 -11.80 -2.59
N ASN A 111 -15.53 -11.51 -3.78
CA ASN A 111 -14.43 -12.24 -4.40
C ASN A 111 -13.07 -11.70 -3.96
N TYR A 112 -12.11 -12.59 -3.79
CA TYR A 112 -10.73 -12.22 -3.56
C TYR A 112 -9.77 -13.26 -4.14
N ALA A 113 -8.54 -12.83 -4.42
CA ALA A 113 -7.42 -13.67 -4.80
C ALA A 113 -6.22 -13.32 -3.91
N VAL A 114 -5.45 -14.34 -3.55
CA VAL A 114 -4.23 -14.19 -2.74
C VAL A 114 -3.03 -14.67 -3.56
N GLN A 115 -1.97 -13.88 -3.57
CA GLN A 115 -0.71 -14.22 -4.21
C GLN A 115 0.43 -14.06 -3.20
N LEU A 116 1.21 -15.14 -3.00
CA LEU A 116 2.48 -15.03 -2.29
C LEU A 116 3.51 -14.34 -3.17
N VAL A 117 4.26 -13.40 -2.60
CA VAL A 117 5.32 -12.66 -3.30
C VAL A 117 6.55 -13.54 -3.38
N THR A 118 6.90 -13.95 -4.60
CA THR A 118 8.09 -14.78 -4.87
C THR A 118 9.17 -14.03 -5.63
N GLN A 119 8.85 -12.86 -6.18
CA GLN A 119 9.80 -12.02 -6.91
C GLN A 119 10.58 -11.12 -5.94
N PRO A 120 11.83 -10.75 -6.27
CA PRO A 120 12.61 -9.79 -5.47
C PRO A 120 11.95 -8.41 -5.37
N VAL A 121 11.18 -8.02 -6.39
CA VAL A 121 10.45 -6.75 -6.46
C VAL A 121 9.03 -7.03 -6.89
N THR A 122 8.07 -6.44 -6.18
CA THR A 122 6.65 -6.49 -6.55
C THR A 122 6.08 -5.08 -6.54
N VAL A 123 5.23 -4.78 -7.53
CA VAL A 123 4.58 -3.47 -7.67
C VAL A 123 3.08 -3.69 -7.74
N ARG A 124 2.32 -2.94 -6.94
CA ARG A 124 0.85 -2.92 -6.99
C ARG A 124 0.35 -1.50 -7.10
N THR A 125 -0.68 -1.32 -7.92
CA THR A 125 -1.42 -0.06 -8.06
C THR A 125 -2.89 -0.35 -7.75
N ASN A 126 -3.85 0.36 -8.35
CA ASN A 126 -5.28 0.12 -8.15
C ASN A 126 -5.83 -1.02 -9.05
N HIS A 127 -5.04 -1.55 -9.99
CA HIS A 127 -5.46 -2.60 -10.91
C HIS A 127 -5.13 -4.00 -10.37
N PHE A 128 -6.03 -4.95 -10.64
CA PHE A 128 -5.92 -6.36 -10.23
C PHE A 128 -5.14 -7.19 -11.25
N LEU A 129 -4.18 -7.99 -10.80
CA LEU A 129 -3.37 -8.88 -11.62
C LEU A 129 -3.76 -10.36 -11.47
N ASN A 130 -4.37 -10.71 -10.34
CA ASN A 130 -4.67 -12.08 -9.93
C ASN A 130 -6.18 -12.33 -9.81
N LEU A 131 -6.98 -11.29 -9.56
CA LEU A 131 -8.42 -11.38 -9.52
C LEU A 131 -9.03 -10.96 -10.86
N ALA A 132 -9.78 -11.87 -11.49
CA ALA A 132 -10.57 -11.53 -12.67
C ALA A 132 -11.78 -10.69 -12.28
N VAL A 133 -11.87 -9.47 -12.80
CA VAL A 133 -12.93 -8.51 -12.47
C VAL A 133 -13.77 -8.20 -13.71
N PRO A 134 -15.05 -8.62 -13.76
CA PRO A 134 -15.92 -8.29 -14.88
C PRO A 134 -16.36 -6.82 -14.82
N GLY A 135 -16.10 -6.05 -15.86
CA GLY A 135 -16.65 -4.70 -16.02
C GLY A 135 -15.71 -3.57 -15.62
N LYS A 136 -16.21 -2.33 -15.75
CA LYS A 136 -15.42 -1.11 -15.57
C LYS A 136 -15.34 -0.73 -14.09
N LEU A 137 -14.12 -0.58 -13.57
CA LEU A 137 -13.88 -0.07 -12.23
C LEU A 137 -14.08 1.46 -12.17
N ALA A 138 -14.40 1.97 -10.98
CA ALA A 138 -14.47 3.40 -10.67
C ALA A 138 -13.10 4.08 -10.62
N VAL A 139 -12.01 3.32 -10.72
CA VAL A 139 -10.64 3.83 -10.86
C VAL A 139 -10.22 3.86 -12.33
N ASN A 140 -9.37 4.82 -12.69
CA ASN A 140 -8.82 4.89 -14.04
C ASN A 140 -7.82 3.75 -14.27
N GLU A 141 -8.28 2.71 -14.95
CA GLU A 141 -7.51 1.50 -15.26
C GLU A 141 -6.24 1.80 -16.05
N GLN A 142 -6.33 2.65 -17.07
CA GLN A 142 -5.19 2.99 -17.93
C GLN A 142 -4.09 3.71 -17.14
N ASN A 143 -4.48 4.66 -16.27
CA ASN A 143 -3.56 5.33 -15.36
C ASN A 143 -2.88 4.33 -14.42
N SER A 144 -3.66 3.42 -13.84
CA SER A 144 -3.12 2.38 -12.95
C SER A 144 -2.09 1.49 -13.66
N LYS A 145 -2.37 1.06 -14.89
CA LYS A 145 -1.47 0.23 -15.72
C LYS A 145 -0.18 0.97 -16.10
N ILE A 146 -0.27 2.24 -16.50
CA ILE A 146 0.89 3.06 -16.83
C ILE A 146 1.80 3.26 -15.60
N ARG A 147 1.22 3.61 -14.44
CA ARG A 147 1.99 3.74 -13.19
C ARG A 147 2.61 2.43 -12.75
N LEU A 148 1.90 1.31 -12.92
CA LEU A 148 2.44 -0.03 -12.63
C LEU A 148 3.68 -0.29 -13.48
N ALA A 149 3.58 -0.15 -14.81
CA ALA A 149 4.71 -0.37 -15.72
C ALA A 149 5.89 0.55 -15.40
N ARG A 150 5.62 1.81 -15.06
CA ARG A 150 6.64 2.79 -14.71
C ARG A 150 7.34 2.48 -13.40
N CYS A 151 6.60 2.22 -12.33
CA CYS A 151 7.17 1.80 -11.04
C CYS A 151 8.01 0.53 -11.20
N THR A 152 7.50 -0.44 -11.96
CA THR A 152 8.23 -1.67 -12.28
C THR A 152 9.53 -1.35 -12.99
N ARG A 153 9.52 -0.51 -14.04
CA ARG A 153 10.75 -0.10 -14.72
C ARG A 153 11.72 0.59 -13.76
N LEU A 154 11.30 1.61 -13.03
CA LEU A 154 12.20 2.37 -12.13
C LEU A 154 12.82 1.50 -11.03
N LEU A 155 12.08 0.52 -10.51
CA LEU A 155 12.55 -0.34 -9.43
C LEU A 155 13.30 -1.57 -9.95
N VAL A 156 12.90 -2.14 -11.08
CA VAL A 156 13.49 -3.37 -11.66
C VAL A 156 14.60 -3.06 -12.67
N SER A 157 14.44 -2.07 -13.56
CA SER A 157 15.39 -1.78 -14.66
C SER A 157 16.67 -1.06 -14.24
N ALA A 158 16.75 -0.59 -13.00
CA ALA A 158 18.04 -0.18 -12.41
C ALA A 158 18.88 -1.39 -11.95
N ALA A 159 18.39 -2.62 -12.14
CA ALA A 159 19.20 -3.83 -12.06
C ALA A 159 19.72 -4.19 -13.46
N LEU A 160 21.02 -3.96 -13.68
CA LEU A 160 21.70 -4.58 -14.81
C LEU A 160 21.73 -6.10 -14.58
N PRO A 161 21.40 -6.94 -15.59
CA PRO A 161 21.27 -8.39 -15.44
C PRO A 161 22.57 -9.12 -15.04
N GLU A 162 23.72 -8.45 -15.07
CA GLU A 162 25.03 -9.09 -14.91
C GLU A 162 25.69 -8.86 -13.54
N GLN A 163 25.05 -8.12 -12.62
CA GLN A 163 25.55 -8.00 -11.26
C GLN A 163 24.58 -8.63 -10.26
N PRO A 164 25.04 -9.59 -9.43
CA PRO A 164 24.22 -10.06 -8.32
C PRO A 164 23.80 -8.85 -7.50
N HIS A 165 22.50 -8.74 -7.21
CA HIS A 165 21.89 -7.69 -6.40
C HIS A 165 22.52 -7.66 -5.00
N THR A 166 23.70 -7.05 -4.90
CA THR A 166 24.45 -6.85 -3.66
C THR A 166 24.18 -5.47 -3.09
N GLU A 167 23.77 -4.51 -3.94
CA GLU A 167 23.16 -3.27 -3.50
C GLU A 167 21.69 -3.51 -3.15
N GLY A 168 21.41 -3.67 -1.86
CA GLY A 168 20.04 -3.72 -1.34
C GLY A 168 19.20 -2.51 -1.78
N PHE A 169 17.87 -2.65 -1.77
CA PHE A 169 16.98 -1.51 -2.00
C PHE A 169 17.21 -0.47 -0.90
N SER A 170 17.79 0.68 -1.25
CA SER A 170 17.92 1.80 -0.33
C SER A 170 16.65 2.64 -0.29
N VAL A 171 16.35 3.22 0.86
CA VAL A 171 15.26 4.19 1.04
C VAL A 171 15.39 5.34 0.03
N ALA A 172 16.62 5.80 -0.24
CA ALA A 172 16.89 6.85 -1.22
C ALA A 172 16.46 6.45 -2.64
N ARG A 173 16.76 5.22 -3.08
CA ARG A 173 16.35 4.71 -4.40
C ARG A 173 14.83 4.61 -4.52
N ILE A 174 14.16 4.09 -3.49
CA ILE A 174 12.69 4.00 -3.46
C ILE A 174 12.09 5.42 -3.49
N SER A 175 12.62 6.34 -2.69
CA SER A 175 12.18 7.73 -2.65
C SER A 175 12.30 8.41 -4.01
N GLN A 176 13.40 8.17 -4.74
CA GLN A 176 13.60 8.72 -6.08
C GLN A 176 12.57 8.19 -7.08
N ALA A 177 12.26 6.89 -7.03
CA ALA A 177 11.22 6.30 -7.87
C ALA A 177 9.83 6.89 -7.55
N LEU A 178 9.52 7.12 -6.27
CA LEU A 178 8.26 7.71 -5.83
C LEU A 178 8.14 9.21 -6.16
N ALA A 179 9.27 9.90 -6.33
CA ALA A 179 9.35 11.30 -6.73
C ALA A 179 9.21 11.53 -8.25
N ASN A 180 8.95 10.48 -9.05
CA ASN A 180 8.95 10.58 -10.51
C ASN A 180 7.72 11.33 -11.08
N HIS A 181 7.99 12.27 -12.00
CA HIS A 181 7.01 13.12 -12.70
C HIS A 181 6.84 12.81 -14.20
N GLU A 182 7.22 11.63 -14.66
CA GLU A 182 7.12 11.31 -16.09
C GLU A 182 5.65 11.24 -16.55
N GLU A 183 5.32 11.89 -17.66
CA GLU A 183 3.96 11.95 -18.23
C GLU A 183 3.59 10.67 -19.00
N PRO A 184 2.30 10.35 -19.25
CA PRO A 184 1.07 11.13 -18.95
C PRO A 184 0.50 10.94 -17.54
N HIS A 185 1.04 9.99 -16.76
CA HIS A 185 0.51 9.63 -15.44
C HIS A 185 1.64 9.49 -14.42
N PRO A 186 2.11 10.60 -13.84
CA PRO A 186 3.24 10.58 -12.94
C PRO A 186 2.93 9.82 -11.64
N ILE A 187 3.99 9.32 -10.98
CA ILE A 187 3.89 8.65 -9.69
C ILE A 187 3.66 9.71 -8.61
N CYS A 188 4.48 10.77 -8.62
CA CYS A 188 4.33 11.95 -7.79
C CYS A 188 3.41 12.96 -8.50
N ARG A 189 2.24 13.26 -7.93
CA ARG A 189 1.22 14.11 -8.57
C ARG A 189 0.98 15.39 -7.79
N HIS A 190 1.03 16.54 -8.48
CA HIS A 190 0.90 17.90 -7.91
C HIS A 190 -0.41 18.59 -8.33
N GLY A 191 -1.52 17.86 -8.42
CA GLY A 191 -2.84 18.42 -8.74
C GLY A 191 -3.58 17.71 -9.89
N GLY A 192 -4.63 18.36 -10.40
CA GLY A 192 -5.58 17.78 -11.36
C GLY A 192 -6.55 16.80 -10.71
N ASP A 193 -6.97 15.76 -11.44
CA ASP A 193 -7.99 14.80 -10.98
C ASP A 193 -7.52 13.89 -9.83
N ALA A 194 -6.23 13.88 -9.49
CA ALA A 194 -5.71 13.22 -8.29
C ALA A 194 -4.35 13.79 -7.88
N GLN A 195 -4.10 13.82 -6.58
CA GLN A 195 -2.90 14.39 -5.96
C GLN A 195 -2.25 13.41 -4.99
N THR A 196 -0.92 13.43 -4.90
CA THR A 196 -0.19 12.72 -3.84
C THR A 196 -0.39 13.47 -2.53
N VAL A 197 -1.10 12.85 -1.57
CA VAL A 197 -1.37 13.46 -0.24
C VAL A 197 -0.23 13.19 0.74
N SER A 198 0.39 12.01 0.66
CA SER A 198 1.55 11.65 1.48
C SER A 198 2.31 10.52 0.82
N THR A 199 3.54 10.31 1.28
CA THR A 199 4.39 9.18 0.87
C THR A 199 4.99 8.51 2.10
N ALA A 200 4.98 7.19 2.12
CA ALA A 200 5.56 6.37 3.18
C ALA A 200 6.43 5.26 2.57
N ILE A 201 7.57 5.01 3.19
CA ILE A 201 8.43 3.84 2.94
C ILE A 201 8.56 3.11 4.28
N TYR A 202 8.25 1.82 4.28
CA TYR A 202 8.36 0.96 5.45
C TYR A 202 9.64 0.14 5.34
N ASP A 203 10.63 0.47 6.16
CA ASP A 203 11.86 -0.30 6.29
C ASP A 203 11.62 -1.42 7.30
N ILE A 204 11.37 -2.61 6.76
CA ILE A 204 11.02 -3.77 7.55
C ILE A 204 12.19 -4.17 8.43
N ASP A 205 13.40 -4.28 7.88
CA ASP A 205 14.58 -4.77 8.61
C ASP A 205 14.90 -3.89 9.82
N ASN A 206 14.80 -2.57 9.66
CA ASN A 206 15.06 -1.61 10.73
C ASN A 206 13.83 -1.26 11.59
N ARG A 207 12.66 -1.85 11.31
CA ARG A 207 11.39 -1.56 12.00
C ARG A 207 11.09 -0.06 12.02
N ALA A 208 11.22 0.55 10.84
CA ALA A 208 11.13 1.99 10.68
C ALA A 208 10.17 2.39 9.56
N MET A 209 9.74 3.65 9.63
CA MET A 209 8.94 4.31 8.61
C MET A 209 9.64 5.61 8.22
N HIS A 210 9.77 5.84 6.92
CA HIS A 210 10.14 7.12 6.34
C HIS A 210 8.87 7.74 5.77
N TYR A 211 8.46 8.89 6.27
CA TYR A 211 7.17 9.49 5.96
C TYR A 211 7.27 10.96 5.63
N VAL A 212 6.42 11.40 4.71
CA VAL A 212 6.21 12.82 4.43
C VAL A 212 4.74 13.08 4.09
N TYR A 213 4.17 14.11 4.71
CA TYR A 213 2.85 14.63 4.34
C TYR A 213 3.02 15.61 3.18
N GLY A 214 2.62 15.20 1.98
CA GLY A 214 2.84 15.90 0.72
C GLY A 214 3.65 15.08 -0.29
N ASN A 215 4.27 15.79 -1.24
CA ASN A 215 5.00 15.20 -2.34
C ASN A 215 6.47 14.89 -1.96
N PRO A 216 6.98 13.68 -2.24
CA PRO A 216 8.35 13.28 -1.85
C PRO A 216 9.46 13.95 -2.67
N CYS A 217 9.12 14.71 -3.71
CA CYS A 217 10.07 15.52 -4.47
C CYS A 217 10.29 16.93 -3.88
N GLU A 218 9.42 17.40 -2.99
CA GLU A 218 9.48 18.77 -2.45
C GLU A 218 10.17 18.82 -1.09
N GLN A 219 10.19 17.70 -0.37
CA GLN A 219 10.65 17.63 1.00
C GLN A 219 11.18 16.22 1.33
N PRO A 220 12.20 16.13 2.20
CA PRO A 220 12.74 14.85 2.63
C PRO A 220 11.74 14.08 3.47
N LEU A 221 11.85 12.75 3.46
CA LEU A 221 11.06 11.89 4.34
C LEU A 221 11.64 11.92 5.76
N ALA A 222 10.80 12.26 6.74
CA ALA A 222 11.14 12.16 8.16
C ALA A 222 11.19 10.69 8.58
N HIS A 223 12.13 10.35 9.46
CA HIS A 223 12.38 8.98 9.93
C HIS A 223 11.74 8.74 11.30
N TYR A 224 11.04 7.61 11.43
CA TYR A 224 10.34 7.18 12.64
C TYR A 224 10.60 5.71 12.91
N THR A 225 10.88 5.34 14.16
CA THR A 225 11.05 3.95 14.60
C THR A 225 9.84 3.50 15.40
N VAL A 226 9.46 2.22 15.27
CA VAL A 226 8.30 1.63 15.98
C VAL A 226 8.58 1.30 17.46
#